data_AF-A0A7S2GD03-F1
#
_entry.id   AF-A0A7S2GD03-F1
#
_cell.length_a   1.000
_cell.length_b   1.000
_cell.length_c   1.000
_cell.angle_alpha   90.00
_cell.angle_beta   90.00
_cell.angle_gamma   90.00
#
_symmetry.space_group_name_H-M   'P 1'
#
loop_
_entity.id
_entity.type
_entity.pdbx_description
1 polymer ?
#
loop_
_entity_poly.entity_id
_entity_poly.type
_entity_poly.pdbx_seq_one_letter_code
_entity_poly.pdbx_strand_id
1 'polypeptide(L)'
;LHPWLPLLPPPGLAELYPQLRHKLAAALAALSPEQPQLTSSALLLPWRTLLDAPSYHGLVARHLLPKLSHILSSELVINPSDQKLQPLLAVLSWSEPLTAEQLASLMLEHFFPPWLTTLTSWLGQAPDFGEVASWYQGWRALLTEKAPTLLTQERVRAA
;
A
#
# COMPACT_ATOMS: atom_id res chain seq x y z
N LEU A 1 5.20 -12.57 -16.61
CA LEU A 1 6.11 -11.49 -17.06
C LEU A 1 6.01 -11.39 -18.58
N HIS A 2 5.73 -10.23 -19.16
CA HIS A 2 5.47 -10.07 -20.61
C HIS A 2 6.78 -9.72 -21.36
N PRO A 3 7.43 -10.69 -22.03
CA PRO A 3 8.78 -10.51 -22.61
C PRO A 3 8.82 -9.54 -23.81
N TRP A 4 7.66 -9.22 -24.39
CA TRP A 4 7.53 -8.36 -25.57
C TRP A 4 7.43 -6.87 -25.24
N LEU A 5 7.26 -6.50 -23.97
CA LEU A 5 7.02 -5.13 -23.55
C LEU A 5 8.14 -4.13 -23.94
N PRO A 6 9.45 -4.46 -23.82
CA PRO A 6 10.54 -3.56 -24.19
C PRO A 6 10.72 -3.37 -25.71
N LEU A 7 10.07 -4.21 -26.53
CA LEU A 7 10.26 -4.26 -27.97
C LEU A 7 9.28 -3.38 -28.75
N LEU A 8 8.39 -2.65 -28.06
CA LEU A 8 7.37 -1.81 -28.69
C LEU A 8 7.80 -0.33 -28.68
N PRO A 9 8.38 0.20 -29.78
CA PRO A 9 8.74 1.61 -29.87
C PRO A 9 7.50 2.52 -29.99
N PRO A 10 7.52 3.75 -29.44
CA PRO A 10 6.43 4.71 -29.54
C PRO A 10 6.47 5.38 -30.94
N PRO A 11 5.64 4.92 -31.89
CA PRO A 11 4.35 5.59 -32.14
C PRO A 11 3.15 4.63 -32.34
N GLY A 12 3.36 3.35 -32.62
CA GLY A 12 2.27 2.38 -32.87
C GLY A 12 1.50 1.99 -31.60
N LEU A 13 2.13 2.15 -30.42
CA LEU A 13 1.50 1.90 -29.12
C LEU A 13 0.50 2.99 -28.73
N ALA A 14 0.62 4.19 -29.33
CA ALA A 14 -0.23 5.34 -29.02
C ALA A 14 -1.71 5.05 -29.28
N GLU A 15 -2.00 4.39 -30.41
CA GLU A 15 -3.34 4.01 -30.83
C GLU A 15 -3.94 2.91 -29.94
N LEU A 16 -3.08 2.08 -29.33
CA LEU A 16 -3.49 0.96 -28.48
C LEU A 16 -3.60 1.33 -26.99
N TYR A 17 -3.07 2.50 -26.57
CA TYR A 17 -3.13 2.94 -25.17
C TYR A 17 -4.54 2.92 -24.57
N PRO A 18 -5.61 3.35 -25.26
CA PRO A 18 -6.95 3.29 -24.69
C PRO A 18 -7.38 1.85 -24.35
N GLN A 19 -7.12 0.91 -25.25
CA GLN A 19 -7.47 -0.51 -25.07
C GLN A 19 -6.60 -1.17 -24.00
N LEU A 20 -5.30 -0.84 -23.96
CA LEU A 20 -4.38 -1.34 -22.94
C LEU A 20 -4.75 -0.81 -21.55
N ARG A 21 -5.07 0.48 -21.43
CA ARG A 21 -5.56 1.08 -20.18
C ARG A 21 -6.83 0.39 -19.70
N HIS A 22 -7.77 0.12 -20.62
CA HIS A 22 -9.00 -0.59 -20.26
C HIS A 22 -8.71 -2.03 -19.77
N LYS A 23 -7.84 -2.77 -20.46
CA LYS A 23 -7.45 -4.12 -20.02
C LYS A 23 -6.69 -4.13 -18.70
N LEU A 24 -5.84 -3.13 -18.46
CA LEU A 24 -5.11 -2.97 -17.19
C LEU A 24 -6.04 -2.62 -16.04
N ALA A 25 -6.97 -1.69 -16.27
CA ALA A 25 -8.01 -1.35 -15.30
C ALA A 25 -8.83 -2.59 -14.94
N ALA A 26 -9.25 -3.38 -15.95
CA ALA A 26 -9.97 -4.63 -15.73
C ALA A 26 -9.12 -5.67 -14.96
N ALA A 27 -7.85 -5.83 -15.31
CA ALA A 27 -6.94 -6.75 -14.62
C ALA A 27 -6.72 -6.35 -13.15
N LEU A 28 -6.56 -5.06 -12.87
CA LEU A 28 -6.42 -4.54 -11.50
C LEU A 28 -7.73 -4.61 -10.72
N ALA A 29 -8.87 -4.39 -11.38
CA ALA A 29 -10.17 -4.58 -10.76
C ALA A 29 -10.41 -6.05 -10.39
N ALA A 30 -9.94 -7.00 -11.19
CA ALA A 30 -10.02 -8.44 -10.90
C ALA A 30 -8.94 -8.94 -9.92
N LEU A 31 -7.92 -8.12 -9.64
CA LEU A 31 -6.81 -8.53 -8.78
C LEU A 31 -7.25 -8.65 -7.32
N SER A 32 -6.86 -9.76 -6.69
CA SER A 32 -6.89 -9.93 -5.23
C SER A 32 -5.52 -9.59 -4.63
N PRO A 33 -5.37 -8.44 -3.95
CA PRO A 33 -4.09 -7.99 -3.37
C PRO A 33 -3.47 -8.91 -2.31
N GLU A 34 -4.24 -9.86 -1.78
CA GLU A 34 -3.79 -10.86 -0.79
C GLU A 34 -2.95 -12.01 -1.39
N GLN A 35 -2.95 -12.18 -2.73
CA GLN A 35 -2.30 -13.33 -3.35
C GLN A 35 -0.76 -13.19 -3.37
N PRO A 36 -0.01 -14.08 -2.69
CA PRO A 36 1.44 -13.95 -2.51
C PRO A 36 2.27 -14.21 -3.79
N GLN A 37 1.65 -14.72 -4.85
CA GLN A 37 2.32 -15.19 -6.06
C GLN A 37 2.64 -14.08 -7.07
N LEU A 38 2.03 -12.90 -6.89
CA LEU A 38 2.25 -11.75 -7.77
C LEU A 38 2.94 -10.66 -6.97
N THR A 39 4.24 -10.47 -7.20
CA THR A 39 4.91 -9.28 -6.68
C THR A 39 4.27 -8.06 -7.34
N SER A 40 3.61 -7.24 -6.53
CA SER A 40 2.99 -5.94 -6.86
C SER A 40 3.84 -5.11 -7.83
N SER A 41 5.16 -5.12 -7.62
CA SER A 41 6.17 -4.45 -8.43
C SER A 41 6.29 -5.00 -9.85
N ALA A 42 6.27 -6.33 -10.03
CA ALA A 42 6.38 -6.95 -11.35
C ALA A 42 5.16 -6.71 -12.25
N LEU A 43 3.98 -6.52 -11.66
CA LEU A 43 2.76 -6.25 -12.42
C LEU A 43 2.70 -4.79 -12.89
N LEU A 44 2.92 -3.82 -11.99
CA LEU A 44 2.63 -2.41 -12.26
C LEU A 44 3.84 -1.60 -12.74
N LEU A 45 5.06 -1.89 -12.29
CA LEU A 45 6.23 -1.09 -12.65
C LEU A 45 6.50 -1.00 -14.17
N PRO A 46 6.31 -2.08 -14.97
CA PRO A 46 6.53 -1.98 -16.41
C PRO A 46 5.56 -1.01 -17.10
N TRP A 47 4.39 -0.74 -16.50
CA TRP A 47 3.44 0.25 -17.00
C TRP A 47 3.75 1.66 -16.55
N ARG A 48 4.50 1.84 -15.46
CA ARG A 48 4.97 3.16 -15.01
C ARG A 48 5.92 3.80 -16.03
N THR A 49 6.66 3.01 -16.79
CA THR A 49 7.55 3.51 -17.85
C THR A 49 6.84 3.76 -19.18
N LEU A 50 5.65 3.18 -19.37
CA LEU A 50 4.89 3.29 -20.63
C LEU A 50 3.77 4.32 -20.57
N LEU A 51 3.15 4.49 -19.41
CA LEU A 51 2.10 5.47 -19.18
C LEU A 51 2.71 6.79 -18.72
N ASP A 52 2.11 7.90 -19.14
CA ASP A 52 2.35 9.19 -18.51
C ASP A 52 1.97 9.13 -17.02
N ALA A 53 2.71 9.88 -16.20
CA ALA A 53 2.51 9.91 -14.75
C ALA A 53 1.04 10.11 -14.32
N PRO A 54 0.26 11.09 -14.85
CA PRO A 54 -1.12 11.27 -14.40
C PRO A 54 -2.02 10.08 -14.76
N SER A 55 -1.82 9.44 -15.92
CA SER A 55 -2.58 8.24 -16.29
C SER A 55 -2.25 7.05 -15.39
N TYR A 56 -0.98 6.86 -15.04
CA TYR A 56 -0.56 5.81 -14.10
C TYR A 56 -1.16 6.04 -12.71
N HIS A 57 -1.02 7.25 -12.15
CA HIS A 57 -1.54 7.59 -10.83
C HIS A 57 -3.07 7.50 -10.77
N GLY A 58 -3.78 7.95 -11.81
CA GLY A 58 -5.24 7.86 -11.88
C GLY A 58 -5.73 6.41 -11.90
N LEU A 59 -5.01 5.52 -12.60
CA LEU A 59 -5.34 4.10 -12.65
C LEU A 59 -5.11 3.41 -11.29
N VAL A 60 -3.98 3.70 -10.63
CA VAL A 60 -3.70 3.24 -9.26
C VAL A 60 -4.76 3.75 -8.27
N ALA A 61 -5.09 5.03 -8.32
CA ALA A 61 -6.05 5.64 -7.41
C ALA A 61 -7.47 5.08 -7.58
N ARG A 62 -7.87 4.72 -8.81
CA ARG A 62 -9.22 4.21 -9.09
C ARG A 62 -9.38 2.73 -8.80
N HIS A 63 -8.35 1.92 -9.01
CA HIS A 63 -8.48 0.46 -9.00
C HIS A 63 -7.71 -0.23 -7.88
N LEU A 64 -6.58 0.33 -7.44
CA LEU A 64 -5.76 -0.27 -6.41
C LEU A 64 -6.07 0.31 -5.02
N LEU A 65 -6.05 1.63 -4.87
CA LEU A 65 -6.24 2.27 -3.55
C LEU A 65 -7.52 1.83 -2.83
N PRO A 66 -8.71 1.77 -3.47
CA PRO A 66 -9.92 1.34 -2.77
C PRO A 66 -9.83 -0.09 -2.20
N LYS A 67 -9.09 -0.98 -2.87
CA LYS A 67 -8.88 -2.35 -2.40
C LYS A 67 -7.93 -2.39 -1.20
N LEU A 68 -6.85 -1.60 -1.24
CA LEU A 68 -5.92 -1.51 -0.12
C LEU A 68 -6.59 -0.86 1.11
N SER A 69 -7.41 0.17 0.90
CA SER A 69 -8.25 0.79 1.94
C SER A 69 -9.20 -0.23 2.55
N HIS A 70 -9.82 -1.06 1.72
CA HIS A 70 -10.71 -2.12 2.19
C HIS A 70 -9.97 -3.10 3.11
N ILE A 71 -8.84 -3.68 2.66
CA ILE A 71 -8.05 -4.62 3.49
C ILE A 71 -7.72 -4.02 4.87
N LEU A 72 -7.25 -2.77 4.90
CA LEU A 72 -6.93 -2.11 6.17
C LEU A 72 -8.16 -1.85 7.04
N SER A 73 -9.32 -1.58 6.43
CA SER A 73 -10.53 -1.26 7.19
C SER A 73 -11.29 -2.49 7.65
N SER A 74 -11.28 -3.59 6.88
CA SER A 74 -12.08 -4.78 7.14
C SER A 74 -11.30 -5.92 7.79
N GLU A 75 -10.00 -6.05 7.52
CA GLU A 75 -9.21 -7.21 7.93
C GLU A 75 -8.15 -6.87 8.99
N LEU A 76 -7.66 -5.63 9.04
CA LEU A 76 -6.64 -5.24 10.02
C LEU A 76 -7.27 -5.03 11.40
N VAL A 77 -6.95 -5.92 12.33
CA VAL A 77 -7.29 -5.79 13.75
C VAL A 77 -6.03 -5.48 14.55
N ILE A 78 -6.02 -4.35 15.24
CA ILE A 78 -4.93 -3.96 16.14
C ILE A 78 -5.22 -4.53 17.53
N ASN A 79 -4.48 -5.58 17.91
CA ASN A 79 -4.62 -6.26 19.19
C ASN A 79 -3.22 -6.51 19.79
N PRO A 80 -2.87 -5.87 20.93
CA PRO A 80 -1.56 -6.05 21.56
C PRO A 80 -1.25 -7.50 21.95
N SER A 81 -2.26 -8.29 22.30
CA SER A 81 -2.08 -9.68 22.74
C SER A 81 -2.02 -10.71 21.60
N ASP A 82 -2.55 -10.39 20.41
CA ASP A 82 -2.58 -11.28 19.24
C ASP A 82 -2.51 -10.45 17.95
N GLN A 83 -1.32 -9.93 17.64
CA GLN A 83 -1.16 -9.03 16.52
C GLN A 83 -1.06 -9.78 15.19
N LYS A 84 -2.06 -9.58 14.33
CA LYS A 84 -2.08 -10.12 12.96
C LYS A 84 -1.56 -9.06 11.99
N LEU A 85 -0.40 -9.33 11.40
CA LEU A 85 0.31 -8.39 10.52
C LEU A 85 0.00 -8.60 9.04
N GLN A 86 -0.62 -9.72 8.67
CA GLN A 86 -0.85 -10.14 7.29
C GLN A 86 -1.60 -9.07 6.46
N PRO A 87 -2.67 -8.43 6.95
CA PRO A 87 -3.36 -7.37 6.20
C PRO A 87 -2.45 -6.17 5.92
N LEU A 88 -1.68 -5.74 6.92
CA LEU A 88 -0.73 -4.63 6.75
C LEU A 88 0.38 -5.02 5.77
N LEU A 89 0.98 -6.21 5.91
CA LEU A 89 2.04 -6.69 5.02
C LEU A 89 1.55 -6.79 3.57
N ALA A 90 0.32 -7.23 3.35
CA ALA A 90 -0.31 -7.25 2.04
C ALA A 90 -0.36 -5.84 1.44
N VAL A 91 -0.79 -4.83 2.21
CA VAL A 91 -0.80 -3.43 1.77
C VAL A 91 0.60 -2.87 1.53
N LEU A 92 1.54 -3.09 2.45
CA LEU A 92 2.90 -2.56 2.35
C LEU A 92 3.69 -3.22 1.20
N SER A 93 3.28 -4.40 0.73
CA SER A 93 3.83 -4.96 -0.51
C SER A 93 3.61 -4.05 -1.73
N TRP A 94 2.59 -3.19 -1.71
CA TRP A 94 2.31 -2.20 -2.76
C TRP A 94 3.02 -0.86 -2.56
N SER A 95 3.96 -0.74 -1.62
CA SER A 95 4.62 0.54 -1.33
C SER A 95 5.40 1.13 -2.52
N GLU A 96 6.03 0.29 -3.34
CA GLU A 96 6.83 0.70 -4.51
C GLU A 96 6.00 1.28 -5.69
N PRO A 97 4.86 0.68 -6.10
CA PRO A 97 4.02 1.25 -7.15
C PRO A 97 3.22 2.50 -6.71
N LEU A 98 3.09 2.76 -5.41
CA LEU A 98 2.41 3.93 -4.85
C LEU A 98 3.34 5.14 -4.73
N THR A 99 2.78 6.35 -4.78
CA THR A 99 3.54 7.53 -4.31
C THR A 99 3.60 7.54 -2.79
N ALA A 100 4.61 8.23 -2.24
CA ALA A 100 4.72 8.44 -0.80
C ALA A 100 3.46 9.12 -0.22
N GLU A 101 2.86 10.05 -0.97
CA GLU A 101 1.61 10.73 -0.59
C GLU A 101 0.40 9.79 -0.58
N GLN A 102 0.27 8.91 -1.57
CA GLN A 102 -0.81 7.92 -1.64
C GLN A 102 -0.72 6.93 -0.47
N LEU A 103 0.48 6.41 -0.21
CA LEU A 103 0.72 5.49 0.90
C LEU A 103 0.49 6.17 2.26
N ALA A 104 0.96 7.42 2.43
CA ALA A 104 0.73 8.18 3.65
C ALA A 104 -0.75 8.45 3.90
N SER A 105 -1.50 8.87 2.89
CA SER A 105 -2.95 9.11 3.01
C SER A 105 -3.69 7.84 3.40
N LEU A 106 -3.36 6.71 2.76
CA LEU A 106 -3.92 5.40 3.08
C LEU A 106 -3.68 5.01 4.55
N MET A 107 -2.47 5.23 5.05
CA MET A 107 -2.11 4.91 6.44
C MET A 107 -2.80 5.84 7.44
N LEU A 108 -2.83 7.14 7.16
CA LEU A 108 -3.49 8.14 8.01
C LEU A 108 -4.99 7.89 8.13
N GLU A 109 -5.63 7.39 7.08
CA GLU A 109 -7.07 7.18 7.07
C GLU A 109 -7.47 5.83 7.69
N HIS A 110 -6.73 4.75 7.42
CA HIS A 110 -7.19 3.40 7.76
C HIS A 110 -6.33 2.65 8.78
N PHE A 111 -5.06 3.03 8.98
CA PHE A 111 -4.16 2.34 9.91
C PHE A 111 -3.99 3.09 11.24
N PHE A 112 -3.61 4.38 11.18
CA PHE A 112 -3.28 5.14 12.38
C PHE A 112 -4.47 5.33 13.34
N PRO A 113 -5.72 5.57 12.88
CA PRO A 113 -6.84 5.76 13.80
C PRO A 113 -7.11 4.56 14.74
N PRO A 114 -7.26 3.32 14.25
CA PRO A 114 -7.41 2.17 15.15
C PRO A 114 -6.13 1.90 15.95
N TRP A 115 -4.95 2.12 15.38
CA TRP A 115 -3.68 1.93 16.08
C TRP A 115 -3.52 2.87 17.29
N LEU A 116 -3.78 4.17 17.10
CA LEU A 116 -3.75 5.18 18.15
C LEU A 116 -4.82 4.91 19.20
N THR A 117 -6.03 4.54 18.78
CA THR A 117 -7.13 4.21 19.70
C THR A 117 -6.74 3.06 20.64
N THR A 118 -6.17 1.98 20.09
CA THR A 118 -5.68 0.86 20.89
C THR A 118 -4.56 1.28 21.84
N LEU A 119 -3.59 2.07 21.37
CA LEU A 119 -2.49 2.55 22.21
C LEU A 119 -2.99 3.44 23.36
N THR A 120 -3.87 4.41 23.09
CA THR A 120 -4.45 5.29 24.11
C THR A 120 -5.28 4.50 25.12
N SER A 121 -6.09 3.55 24.66
CA SER A 121 -6.87 2.67 25.54
C SER A 121 -5.97 1.83 26.44
N TRP A 122 -4.88 1.29 25.90
CA TRP A 122 -3.93 0.47 26.66
C TRP A 122 -3.20 1.31 27.71
N LEU A 123 -2.73 2.50 27.36
CA LEU A 123 -2.09 3.45 28.28
C LEU A 123 -3.02 3.90 29.42
N GLY A 124 -4.33 3.99 29.18
CA GLY A 124 -5.33 4.36 30.19
C GLY A 124 -5.60 3.30 31.25
N GLN A 125 -5.14 2.05 31.05
CA GLN A 125 -5.45 0.90 31.92
C GLN A 125 -4.30 0.52 32.88
N ALA A 126 -3.36 1.45 33.14
CA ALA A 126 -2.14 1.18 33.92
C ALA A 126 -1.35 -0.04 33.41
N PRO A 127 -0.89 -0.01 32.15
CA PRO A 127 -0.24 -1.15 31.52
C PRO A 127 1.21 -1.33 31.99
N ASP A 128 1.80 -2.48 31.67
CA ASP A 128 3.26 -2.64 31.71
C ASP A 128 3.89 -1.77 30.60
N PHE A 129 4.57 -0.70 31.00
CA PHE A 129 5.21 0.23 30.05
C PHE A 129 6.33 -0.42 29.22
N GLY A 130 6.96 -1.50 29.70
CA GLY A 130 7.93 -2.26 28.95
C GLY A 130 7.29 -3.01 27.78
N GLU A 131 6.13 -3.63 28.01
CA GLU A 131 5.35 -4.29 26.95
C GLU A 131 4.86 -3.28 25.91
N VAL A 132 4.32 -2.13 26.37
CA VAL A 132 3.87 -1.05 25.47
C VAL A 132 5.03 -0.53 24.62
N ALA A 133 6.21 -0.32 25.22
CA ALA A 133 7.39 0.14 24.50
C ALA A 133 7.86 -0.88 23.45
N SER A 134 7.91 -2.17 23.80
CA SER A 134 8.26 -3.25 22.89
C SER A 134 7.29 -3.32 21.69
N TRP A 135 5.98 -3.26 21.96
CA TRP A 135 4.95 -3.26 20.94
C TRP A 135 5.08 -2.06 19.98
N TYR A 136 5.25 -0.85 20.52
CA TYR A 136 5.47 0.36 19.71
C TYR A 136 6.73 0.23 18.84
N GLN A 137 7.84 -0.23 19.42
CA GLN A 137 9.09 -0.42 18.69
C GLN A 137 8.95 -1.44 17.56
N GLY A 138 8.18 -2.51 17.77
CA GLY A 138 7.87 -3.50 16.73
C GLY A 138 7.19 -2.90 15.51
N TRP A 139 6.13 -2.10 15.72
CA TRP A 139 5.45 -1.39 14.63
C TRP A 139 6.37 -0.40 13.91
N ARG A 140 7.13 0.39 14.68
CA ARG A 140 8.06 1.37 14.12
C ARG A 140 9.12 0.70 13.26
N ALA A 141 9.69 -0.41 13.72
CA ALA A 141 10.68 -1.17 12.96
C ALA A 141 10.06 -1.73 11.66
N LEU A 142 8.87 -2.32 11.74
CA LEU A 142 8.16 -2.87 10.58
C LEU A 142 7.89 -1.80 9.50
N LEU A 143 7.35 -0.64 9.90
CA LEU A 143 7.06 0.45 8.97
C LEU A 143 8.33 1.04 8.35
N THR A 144 9.41 1.15 9.13
CA THR A 144 10.70 1.63 8.65
C THR A 144 11.30 0.69 7.61
N GLU A 145 11.20 -0.62 7.82
CA GLU A 145 11.73 -1.63 6.90
C GLU A 145 10.91 -1.71 5.60
N LYS A 146 9.57 -1.80 5.72
CA LYS A 146 8.69 -2.11 4.59
C LYS A 146 8.20 -0.88 3.82
N ALA A 147 8.22 0.29 4.43
CA ALA A 147 7.76 1.53 3.83
C ALA A 147 8.63 2.74 4.25
N PRO A 148 9.93 2.75 3.89
CA PRO A 148 10.84 3.83 4.26
C PRO A 148 10.40 5.20 3.74
N THR A 149 9.64 5.23 2.64
CA THR A 149 9.06 6.44 2.04
C THR A 149 7.96 7.08 2.88
N LEU A 150 7.39 6.39 3.87
CA LEU A 150 6.45 7.01 4.81
C LEU A 150 7.16 7.99 5.75
N LEU A 151 8.41 7.71 6.11
CA LEU A 151 9.19 8.52 7.05
C LEU A 151 9.61 9.87 6.47
N THR A 152 9.56 10.04 5.14
CA THR A 152 9.83 11.32 4.49
C THR A 152 8.63 12.26 4.50
N GLN A 153 7.43 11.77 4.83
CA GLN A 153 6.21 12.57 4.85
C GLN A 153 6.04 13.24 6.22
N GLU A 154 6.04 14.57 6.26
CA GLU A 154 5.90 15.34 7.50
C GLU A 154 4.59 15.05 8.24
N ARG A 155 3.51 14.81 7.50
CA ARG A 155 2.19 14.50 8.05
C ARG A 155 2.17 13.18 8.83
N VAL A 156 2.98 12.21 8.41
CA VAL A 156 3.11 10.91 9.10
C VAL A 156 4.02 11.03 10.31
N ARG A 157 5.03 11.92 10.27
CA ARG A 157 5.90 12.19 11.42
C ARG A 157 5.21 12.96 12.55
N ALA A 158 4.15 13.71 12.22
CA ALA A 158 3.37 14.50 13.17
C ALA A 158 2.22 13.72 13.82
N ALA A 159 1.92 12.51 13.33
CA ALA A 159 0.91 11.60 13.87
C ALA A 159 1.54 10.59 14.84
#